data_AF-A0AA89AK97-F1
#
_entry.id   AF-A0AA89AK97-F1
#
_cell.length_a   1.000
_cell.length_b   1.000
_cell.length_c   1.000
_cell.angle_alpha   90.00
_cell.angle_beta   90.00
_cell.angle_gamma   90.00
#
_symmetry.space_group_name_H-M   'P 1'
#
loop_
_entity.id
_entity.type
_entity.pdbx_description
1 polymer ?
#
loop_
_entity_poly.entity_id
_entity_poly.type
_entity_poly.pdbx_seq_one_letter_code
_entity_poly.pdbx_strand_id
1 'polypeptide(L)'
;MTAVLKTNLVAFVAVKMWHVGMLDPPREEVRNAILSCMTAGIRVIVVTGDNKSTAESLCRKIGAFDHSDDFIGRSFTASEFEELPGLQKSVAVQRMTLFTRVEPSHKRMLVESLQHQNEVFILEIFPQKVAMTGDGVNDAPALKKADIGIAMGSGTAVAKSASDMVLADDNFATIVAAVAEGRAIYNNTKQFIRYMISSNIGEVVCIFVGAVLGMPDTLIPVQLLWVNLVTDGLPATAIGFNKQDTDVMKAKPRKVNEAVVTGWLFFRYLVVGAYVGLATIAGFVWWFVYADSGPKLSYHELVNFDTCSTRETTYPCSIFSDRRPTTVSMTVLIVVEMFNALNNLSENQSLLVIPPWSNIWLVGSIVVTMLLHILILYVQPLSVLFSVTPLSWAEWTVVLNLSFP
;
A
#
# COMPACT_ATOMS: atom_id res chain seq x y z
N MET A 1 2.53 -10.40 13.68
CA MET A 1 2.44 -9.08 14.36
C MET A 1 2.02 -9.36 15.78
N THR A 2 2.71 -8.79 16.75
CA THR A 2 2.46 -9.03 18.18
C THR A 2 2.16 -7.71 18.87
N ALA A 3 0.98 -7.58 19.47
CA ALA A 3 0.56 -6.42 20.25
C ALA A 3 0.76 -6.70 21.74
N VAL A 4 1.48 -5.83 22.44
CA VAL A 4 1.70 -5.94 23.88
C VAL A 4 0.79 -4.97 24.63
N LEU A 5 -0.07 -5.50 25.49
CA LEU A 5 -1.13 -4.78 26.21
C LEU A 5 -0.75 -4.63 27.69
N LYS A 6 -0.73 -3.40 28.21
CA LYS A 6 -0.50 -3.13 29.64
C LYS A 6 -1.83 -2.94 30.37
N THR A 7 -1.97 -3.54 31.55
CA THR A 7 -3.09 -3.32 32.47
C THR A 7 -2.57 -3.22 33.91
N ASN A 8 -3.00 -2.22 34.68
CA ASN A 8 -2.80 -2.13 36.13
C ASN A 8 -4.15 -2.45 36.78
N LEU A 9 -4.27 -3.42 37.69
CA LEU A 9 -5.62 -3.88 38.05
C LEU A 9 -6.06 -4.03 39.50
N VAL A 10 -5.20 -4.13 40.52
CA VAL A 10 -5.70 -4.30 41.91
C VAL A 10 -4.73 -3.80 42.98
N ALA A 11 -5.24 -3.08 43.98
CA ALA A 11 -4.57 -2.82 45.27
C ALA A 11 -5.40 -3.41 46.43
N PHE A 12 -4.75 -4.14 47.34
CA PHE A 12 -5.34 -4.64 48.59
C PHE A 12 -4.82 -3.82 49.77
N VAL A 13 -5.72 -3.23 50.56
CA VAL A 13 -5.39 -2.60 51.84
C VAL A 13 -6.05 -3.42 52.94
N ALA A 14 -5.23 -4.02 53.81
CA ALA A 14 -5.72 -4.77 54.97
C ALA A 14 -5.67 -3.88 56.22
N VAL A 15 -6.82 -3.66 56.84
CA VAL A 15 -6.95 -3.12 58.21
C VAL A 15 -7.57 -4.23 59.04
N LYS A 16 -7.02 -4.49 60.24
CA LYS A 16 -7.18 -5.67 61.13
C LYS A 16 -8.62 -6.19 61.43
N MET A 17 -9.69 -5.65 60.85
CA MET A 17 -11.08 -6.13 60.97
C MET A 17 -11.90 -6.16 59.66
N TRP A 18 -11.38 -5.71 58.51
CA TRP A 18 -12.12 -5.66 57.24
C TRP A 18 -11.21 -5.95 56.04
N HIS A 19 -11.70 -6.72 55.07
CA HIS A 19 -11.07 -6.88 53.75
C HIS A 19 -11.79 -5.98 52.74
N VAL A 20 -11.05 -5.09 52.08
CA VAL A 20 -11.58 -4.29 50.97
C VAL A 20 -10.88 -4.76 49.70
N GLY A 21 -11.66 -5.32 48.78
CA GLY A 21 -11.20 -5.69 47.44
C GLY A 21 -11.53 -4.58 46.45
N MET A 22 -10.52 -4.02 45.80
CA MET A 22 -10.69 -3.03 44.75
C MET A 22 -10.30 -3.65 43.40
N LEU A 23 -11.13 -3.49 42.38
CA LEU A 23 -10.89 -3.98 41.03
C LEU A 23 -10.90 -2.79 40.08
N ASP A 24 -9.90 -2.68 39.21
CA ASP A 24 -10.01 -1.82 38.03
C ASP A 24 -10.66 -2.62 36.88
N PRO A 25 -11.94 -2.38 36.54
CA PRO A 25 -12.62 -3.19 35.54
C PRO A 25 -12.03 -2.94 34.13
N PRO A 26 -11.79 -4.00 33.33
CA PRO A 26 -11.44 -3.79 31.94
C PRO A 26 -12.61 -3.14 31.20
N ARG A 27 -12.31 -2.25 30.24
CA ARG A 27 -13.32 -1.65 29.36
C ARG A 27 -14.01 -2.74 28.54
N GLU A 28 -15.32 -2.62 28.35
CA GLU A 28 -16.13 -3.63 27.63
C GLU A 28 -15.63 -3.88 26.20
N GLU A 29 -15.17 -2.83 25.53
CA GLU A 29 -14.68 -2.88 24.14
C GLU A 29 -13.38 -3.68 23.98
N VAL A 30 -12.57 -3.81 25.04
CA VAL A 30 -11.27 -4.50 25.01
C VAL A 30 -11.45 -5.96 24.61
N ARG A 31 -12.55 -6.60 25.06
CA ARG A 31 -12.82 -8.00 24.72
C ARG A 31 -13.02 -8.18 23.22
N ASN A 32 -13.88 -7.36 22.61
CA ASN A 32 -14.15 -7.42 21.17
C ASN A 32 -12.91 -7.05 20.35
N ALA A 33 -12.11 -6.10 20.84
CA ALA A 33 -10.87 -5.68 20.21
C ALA A 33 -9.81 -6.80 20.22
N ILE A 34 -9.63 -7.51 21.34
CA ILE A 34 -8.70 -8.66 21.43
C ILE A 34 -9.17 -9.79 20.50
N LEU A 35 -10.46 -10.13 20.51
CA LEU A 35 -11.01 -11.14 19.59
C LEU A 35 -10.80 -10.76 18.12
N SER A 36 -10.95 -9.48 17.77
CA SER A 36 -10.70 -8.97 16.42
C SER A 36 -9.22 -9.11 16.04
N CYS A 37 -8.29 -8.77 16.94
CA CYS A 37 -6.86 -9.00 16.75
C CYS A 37 -6.55 -10.48 16.51
N MET A 38 -7.08 -11.37 17.36
CA MET A 38 -6.83 -12.82 17.27
C MET A 38 -7.39 -13.39 15.96
N THR A 39 -8.61 -12.99 15.57
CA THR A 39 -9.23 -13.39 14.30
C THR A 39 -8.41 -12.91 13.10
N ALA A 40 -7.81 -11.70 13.19
CA ALA A 40 -6.93 -11.14 12.19
C ALA A 40 -5.50 -11.74 12.21
N GLY A 41 -5.25 -12.79 13.00
CA GLY A 41 -3.96 -13.45 13.15
C GLY A 41 -2.89 -12.61 13.88
N ILE A 42 -3.32 -11.62 14.66
CA ILE A 42 -2.45 -10.77 15.49
C ILE A 42 -2.39 -11.38 16.88
N ARG A 43 -1.19 -11.69 17.34
CA ARG A 43 -0.96 -12.21 18.69
C ARG A 43 -1.00 -11.07 19.70
N VAL A 44 -1.73 -11.25 20.79
CA VAL A 44 -1.77 -10.29 21.91
C VAL A 44 -1.03 -10.88 23.10
N ILE A 45 -0.11 -10.12 23.70
CA ILE A 45 0.59 -10.48 24.94
C ILE A 45 0.24 -9.43 25.99
N VAL A 46 -0.31 -9.86 27.12
CA VAL A 46 -0.56 -8.98 28.27
C VAL A 46 0.72 -8.88 29.10
N VAL A 47 1.15 -7.67 29.41
CA VAL A 47 2.38 -7.37 30.16
C VAL A 47 2.02 -6.47 31.34
N THR A 48 2.13 -6.98 32.55
CA THR A 48 1.69 -6.29 33.77
C THR A 48 2.65 -6.44 34.94
N GLY A 49 2.66 -5.44 35.83
CA GLY A 49 3.35 -5.51 37.12
C GLY A 49 2.56 -6.28 38.19
N ASP A 50 1.31 -6.65 37.90
CA ASP A 50 0.43 -7.34 38.84
C ASP A 50 0.84 -8.78 39.13
N ASN A 51 0.20 -9.35 40.15
CA ASN A 51 0.42 -10.74 40.52
C ASN A 51 -0.17 -11.71 39.48
N LYS A 52 0.49 -12.87 39.32
CA LYS A 52 0.18 -13.86 38.28
C LYS A 52 -1.29 -14.30 38.30
N SER A 53 -1.81 -14.69 39.46
CA SER A 53 -3.19 -15.17 39.61
C SER A 53 -4.26 -14.11 39.24
N THR A 54 -4.03 -12.84 39.59
CA THR A 54 -4.91 -11.72 39.26
C THR A 54 -4.90 -11.47 37.75
N ALA A 55 -3.72 -11.44 37.15
CA ALA A 55 -3.55 -11.19 35.73
C ALA A 55 -4.12 -12.34 34.87
N GLU A 56 -3.97 -13.59 35.29
CA GLU A 56 -4.61 -14.76 34.67
C GLU A 56 -6.14 -14.66 34.71
N SER A 57 -6.69 -14.27 35.85
CA SER A 57 -8.14 -14.06 36.00
C SER A 57 -8.66 -12.94 35.10
N LEU A 58 -7.90 -11.85 34.94
CA LEU A 58 -8.22 -10.77 34.01
C LEU A 58 -8.16 -11.23 32.56
N CYS A 59 -7.10 -11.96 32.17
CA CYS A 59 -6.92 -12.47 30.82
C CYS A 59 -8.10 -13.35 30.37
N ARG A 60 -8.64 -14.17 31.29
CA ARG A 60 -9.89 -14.93 31.06
C ARG A 60 -11.11 -14.03 30.85
N LYS A 61 -11.21 -12.90 31.56
CA LYS A 61 -12.36 -11.97 31.42
C LYS A 61 -12.32 -11.19 30.10
N ILE A 62 -11.14 -10.73 29.69
CA ILE A 62 -10.96 -9.94 28.46
C ILE A 62 -10.90 -10.80 27.19
N GLY A 63 -11.01 -12.13 27.29
CA GLY A 63 -10.98 -13.03 26.14
C GLY A 63 -9.61 -13.13 25.46
N ALA A 64 -8.53 -12.79 26.17
CA ALA A 64 -7.16 -13.07 25.69
C ALA A 64 -6.83 -14.57 25.71
N PHE A 65 -7.67 -15.36 26.36
CA PHE A 65 -7.61 -16.81 26.47
C PHE A 65 -9.01 -17.40 26.39
N ASP A 66 -9.10 -18.59 25.80
CA ASP A 66 -10.32 -19.38 25.84
C ASP A 66 -10.54 -19.94 27.25
N HIS A 67 -11.79 -20.05 27.69
CA HIS A 67 -12.11 -20.46 29.06
C HIS A 67 -11.66 -21.90 29.39
N SER A 68 -11.34 -22.70 28.37
CA SER A 68 -10.92 -24.11 28.46
C SER A 68 -9.39 -24.34 28.40
N ASP A 69 -8.60 -23.31 28.09
CA ASP A 69 -7.15 -23.47 27.93
C ASP A 69 -6.39 -23.27 29.26
N ASP A 70 -5.46 -24.18 29.56
CA ASP A 70 -4.54 -24.04 30.68
C ASP A 70 -3.46 -22.97 30.39
N PHE A 71 -3.09 -22.20 31.43
CA PHE A 71 -2.02 -21.20 31.36
C PHE A 71 -0.60 -21.79 31.27
N ILE A 72 -0.48 -23.12 31.32
CA ILE A 72 0.78 -23.86 31.35
C ILE A 72 1.60 -23.56 30.08
N GLY A 73 2.80 -23.01 30.27
CA GLY A 73 3.71 -22.65 29.18
C GLY A 73 3.32 -21.39 28.40
N ARG A 74 2.32 -20.63 28.87
CA ARG A 74 1.88 -19.35 28.25
C ARG A 74 1.90 -18.16 29.21
N SER A 75 1.83 -18.41 30.52
CA SER A 75 1.88 -17.42 31.60
C SER A 75 3.18 -17.53 32.38
N PHE A 76 3.98 -16.46 32.40
CA PHE A 76 5.26 -16.42 33.11
C PHE A 76 5.34 -15.19 34.02
N THR A 77 5.95 -15.35 35.19
CA THR A 77 6.50 -14.21 35.93
C THR A 77 7.85 -13.82 35.36
N ALA A 78 8.31 -12.59 35.64
CA ALA A 78 9.66 -12.16 35.29
C ALA A 78 10.74 -13.13 35.81
N SER A 79 10.67 -13.50 37.09
CA SER A 79 11.63 -14.42 37.72
C SER A 79 11.60 -15.82 37.09
N GLU A 80 10.40 -16.38 36.88
CA GLU A 80 10.25 -17.68 36.19
C GLU A 80 10.86 -17.63 34.78
N PHE A 81 10.67 -16.53 34.06
CA PHE A 81 11.21 -16.37 32.71
C PHE A 81 12.73 -16.22 32.71
N GLU A 82 13.31 -15.51 33.67
CA GLU A 82 14.77 -15.32 33.79
C GLU A 82 15.51 -16.61 34.11
N GLU A 83 14.91 -17.50 34.91
CA GLU A 83 15.46 -18.81 35.26
C GLU A 83 15.47 -19.80 34.07
N LEU A 84 14.69 -19.55 33.03
CA LEU A 84 14.66 -20.44 31.86
C LEU A 84 16.01 -20.45 31.11
N PRO A 85 16.49 -21.64 30.68
CA PRO A 85 17.59 -21.76 29.73
C PRO A 85 17.30 -21.04 28.41
N GLY A 86 18.34 -20.57 27.71
CA GLY A 86 18.20 -19.75 26.50
C GLY A 86 17.28 -20.33 25.42
N LEU A 87 17.36 -21.64 25.14
CA LEU A 87 16.47 -22.30 24.16
C LEU A 87 15.00 -22.32 24.64
N GLN A 88 14.78 -22.55 25.94
CA GLN A 88 13.44 -22.56 26.53
C GLN A 88 12.84 -21.14 26.60
N LYS A 89 13.66 -20.10 26.79
CA LYS A 89 13.24 -18.69 26.68
C LYS A 89 12.67 -18.41 25.30
N SER A 90 13.35 -18.82 24.23
CA SER A 90 12.85 -18.61 22.86
C SER A 90 11.50 -19.27 22.63
N VAL A 91 11.33 -20.52 23.07
CA VAL A 91 10.05 -21.26 22.97
C VAL A 91 8.96 -20.60 23.83
N ALA A 92 9.32 -20.17 25.04
CA ALA A 92 8.41 -19.44 25.92
C ALA A 92 7.93 -18.15 25.26
N VAL A 93 8.83 -17.33 24.69
CA VAL A 93 8.47 -16.08 23.98
C VAL A 93 7.62 -16.36 22.74
N GLN A 94 7.66 -17.54 22.11
CA GLN A 94 6.76 -17.87 20.99
C GLN A 94 5.31 -18.10 21.43
N ARG A 95 5.11 -18.69 22.61
CA ARG A 95 3.79 -19.10 23.12
C ARG A 95 3.24 -18.18 24.21
N MET A 96 4.07 -17.30 24.73
CA MET A 96 3.73 -16.38 25.81
C MET A 96 2.57 -15.48 25.41
N THR A 97 1.63 -15.34 26.32
CA THR A 97 0.45 -14.47 26.18
C THR A 97 0.25 -13.64 27.44
N LEU A 98 0.89 -14.01 28.55
CA LEU A 98 0.87 -13.24 29.78
C LEU A 98 2.26 -13.20 30.41
N PHE A 99 2.73 -11.99 30.72
CA PHE A 99 3.98 -11.73 31.40
C PHE A 99 3.74 -10.81 32.60
N THR A 100 4.07 -11.29 33.80
CA THR A 100 3.65 -10.69 35.09
C THR A 100 4.84 -10.32 35.96
N ARG A 101 4.64 -9.45 36.95
CA ARG A 101 5.71 -8.90 37.81
C ARG A 101 6.88 -8.31 37.01
N VAL A 102 6.57 -7.66 35.89
CA VAL A 102 7.58 -7.17 34.95
C VAL A 102 8.20 -5.84 35.39
N GLU A 103 9.47 -5.66 35.04
CA GLU A 103 10.22 -4.42 35.23
C GLU A 103 10.40 -3.70 33.88
N PRO A 104 10.81 -2.41 33.86
CA PRO A 104 11.06 -1.69 32.61
C PRO A 104 12.03 -2.41 31.65
N SER A 105 13.10 -3.00 32.21
CA SER A 105 14.09 -3.81 31.50
C SER A 105 13.44 -5.03 30.82
N HIS A 106 12.56 -5.73 31.53
CA HIS A 106 11.85 -6.91 31.03
C HIS A 106 10.96 -6.60 29.82
N LYS A 107 10.31 -5.42 29.79
CA LYS A 107 9.48 -5.00 28.65
C LYS A 107 10.30 -4.81 27.39
N ARG A 108 11.44 -4.12 27.51
CA ARG A 108 12.37 -3.93 26.39
C ARG A 108 12.94 -5.26 25.92
N MET A 109 13.38 -6.11 26.84
CA MET A 109 13.91 -7.45 26.53
C MET A 109 12.88 -8.31 25.81
N LEU A 110 11.60 -8.25 26.20
CA LEU A 110 10.53 -8.97 25.51
C LEU A 110 10.37 -8.48 24.06
N VAL A 111 10.37 -7.16 23.84
CA VAL A 111 10.31 -6.58 22.49
C VAL A 111 11.50 -7.01 21.65
N GLU A 112 12.72 -6.94 22.19
CA GLU A 112 13.94 -7.42 21.53
C GLU A 112 13.83 -8.92 21.20
N SER A 113 13.42 -9.74 22.16
CA SER A 113 13.27 -11.19 21.95
C SER A 113 12.24 -11.51 20.86
N LEU A 114 11.11 -10.77 20.81
CA LEU A 114 10.08 -10.93 19.77
C LEU A 114 10.57 -10.49 18.39
N GLN A 115 11.38 -9.43 18.33
CA GLN A 115 12.00 -8.96 17.08
C GLN A 115 13.11 -9.92 16.60
N HIS A 116 13.86 -10.51 17.52
CA HIS A 116 14.99 -11.41 17.26
C HIS A 116 14.61 -12.90 17.16
N GLN A 117 13.32 -13.26 17.21
CA GLN A 117 12.88 -14.64 16.90
C GLN A 117 13.21 -15.09 15.47
N ASN A 118 13.85 -14.20 14.69
CA ASN A 118 14.38 -14.40 13.35
C ASN A 118 15.55 -15.39 13.26
N GLU A 119 16.13 -15.86 14.38
CA GLU A 119 17.37 -16.68 14.35
C GLU A 119 17.18 -18.17 14.68
N VAL A 120 16.00 -18.63 15.12
CA VAL A 120 15.80 -20.06 15.47
C VAL A 120 15.02 -20.79 14.39
N PHE A 121 15.80 -21.57 13.63
CA PHE A 121 15.47 -22.44 12.51
C PHE A 121 14.53 -23.60 12.92
N ILE A 122 13.29 -23.32 13.32
CA ILE A 122 12.25 -24.34 13.48
C ILE A 122 10.95 -23.81 12.86
N LEU A 123 10.68 -24.27 11.64
CA LEU A 123 9.41 -24.24 10.90
C LEU A 123 8.65 -22.90 10.87
N GLU A 124 8.79 -22.19 9.75
CA GLU A 124 7.91 -21.10 9.29
C GLU A 124 7.78 -19.83 10.16
N ILE A 125 8.83 -19.40 10.86
CA ILE A 125 8.79 -18.15 11.62
C ILE A 125 9.28 -17.00 10.74
N PHE A 126 8.32 -16.27 10.16
CA PHE A 126 8.58 -15.03 9.42
C PHE A 126 8.88 -13.87 10.38
N PRO A 127 9.71 -12.89 9.97
CA PRO A 127 9.95 -11.68 10.75
C PRO A 127 8.63 -11.03 11.14
N GLN A 128 8.46 -10.72 12.43
CA GLN A 128 7.22 -10.15 12.96
C GLN A 128 7.44 -8.72 13.42
N LYS A 129 6.53 -7.84 13.01
CA LYS A 129 6.43 -6.49 13.57
C LYS A 129 5.82 -6.53 14.97
N VAL A 130 6.44 -5.83 15.91
CA VAL A 130 6.01 -5.76 17.31
C VAL A 130 5.46 -4.37 17.59
N ALA A 131 4.23 -4.32 18.13
CA ALA A 131 3.63 -3.10 18.65
C ALA A 131 3.60 -3.16 20.19
N MET A 132 4.09 -2.10 20.84
CA MET A 132 4.16 -2.01 22.30
C MET A 132 3.27 -0.86 22.77
N THR A 133 2.43 -1.09 23.79
CA THR A 133 1.63 -0.04 24.43
C THR A 133 2.25 0.40 25.75
N GLY A 134 2.13 1.69 26.10
CA GLY A 134 2.67 2.23 27.36
C GLY A 134 2.17 3.63 27.69
N ASP A 135 2.26 4.00 28.96
CA ASP A 135 1.76 5.27 29.49
C ASP A 135 2.81 5.99 30.35
N GLY A 136 3.74 5.24 30.94
CA GLY A 136 4.75 5.77 31.86
C GLY A 136 6.13 5.99 31.24
N VAL A 137 6.97 6.77 31.94
CA VAL A 137 8.40 6.94 31.64
C VAL A 137 9.12 5.58 31.56
N ASN A 138 8.68 4.64 32.40
CA ASN A 138 9.17 3.26 32.45
C ASN A 138 8.94 2.47 31.15
N ASP A 139 7.95 2.86 30.35
CA ASP A 139 7.64 2.18 29.09
C ASP A 139 8.42 2.76 27.90
N ALA A 140 9.00 3.96 28.05
CA ALA A 140 9.67 4.68 26.98
C ALA A 140 10.79 3.87 26.29
N PRO A 141 11.67 3.14 27.00
CA PRO A 141 12.68 2.32 26.34
C PRO A 141 12.09 1.18 25.49
N ALA A 142 10.97 0.60 25.91
CA ALA A 142 10.30 -0.48 25.19
C ALA A 142 9.48 0.06 24.00
N LEU A 143 8.80 1.19 24.19
CA LEU A 143 8.08 1.92 23.13
C LEU A 143 9.02 2.28 21.99
N LYS A 144 10.18 2.86 22.32
CA LYS A 144 11.16 3.28 21.30
C LYS A 144 11.81 2.10 20.57
N LYS A 145 11.90 0.94 21.22
CA LYS A 145 12.50 -0.27 20.65
C LYS A 145 11.52 -1.04 19.75
N ALA A 146 10.22 -0.96 20.02
CA ALA A 146 9.20 -1.62 19.22
C ALA A 146 9.20 -1.10 17.78
N ASP A 147 8.69 -1.91 16.84
CA ASP A 147 8.49 -1.43 15.47
C ASP A 147 7.42 -0.35 15.39
N ILE A 148 6.46 -0.40 16.32
CA ILE A 148 5.42 0.61 16.51
C ILE A 148 5.22 0.82 18.03
N GLY A 149 5.71 1.92 18.56
CA GLY A 149 5.40 2.36 19.92
C GLY A 149 4.05 3.06 19.97
N ILE A 150 3.17 2.68 20.91
CA ILE A 150 1.83 3.25 21.09
C ILE A 150 1.71 3.82 22.50
N ALA A 151 1.60 5.14 22.63
CA ALA A 151 1.40 5.80 23.91
C ALA A 151 -0.09 6.08 24.21
N MET A 152 -0.44 6.05 25.49
CA MET A 152 -1.73 6.52 25.97
C MET A 152 -1.80 8.06 25.93
N GLY A 153 -2.97 8.61 25.58
CA GLY A 153 -3.29 10.03 25.60
C GLY A 153 -3.26 10.64 27.00
N SER A 154 -3.62 9.90 28.05
CA SER A 154 -3.36 10.29 29.44
C SER A 154 -1.93 10.01 29.93
N GLY A 155 -1.12 9.35 29.08
CA GLY A 155 0.26 9.01 29.39
C GLY A 155 1.20 10.21 29.55
N THR A 156 2.34 9.94 30.18
CA THR A 156 3.42 10.91 30.39
C THR A 156 3.96 11.47 29.07
N ALA A 157 4.44 12.72 29.08
CA ALA A 157 5.04 13.36 27.91
C ALA A 157 6.23 12.56 27.35
N VAL A 158 6.98 11.87 28.22
CA VAL A 158 8.09 11.01 27.82
C VAL A 158 7.62 9.76 27.07
N ALA A 159 6.51 9.14 27.48
CA ALA A 159 5.94 8.01 26.75
C ALA A 159 5.47 8.43 25.36
N LYS A 160 4.77 9.57 25.26
CA LYS A 160 4.27 10.12 23.99
C LYS A 160 5.39 10.51 23.02
N SER A 161 6.49 11.06 23.51
CA SER A 161 7.65 11.41 22.66
C SER A 161 8.47 10.19 22.24
N ALA A 162 8.36 9.08 22.97
CA ALA A 162 9.01 7.81 22.63
C ALA A 162 8.19 6.93 21.68
N SER A 163 6.89 7.20 21.51
CA SER A 163 5.96 6.44 20.66
C SER A 163 5.83 6.99 19.23
N ASP A 164 5.43 6.13 18.29
CA ASP A 164 5.10 6.50 16.91
C ASP A 164 3.61 6.86 16.74
N MET A 165 2.76 6.41 17.65
CA MET A 165 1.31 6.64 17.68
C MET A 165 0.84 6.98 19.10
N VAL A 166 -0.11 7.91 19.23
CA VAL A 166 -0.73 8.28 20.51
C VAL A 166 -2.23 8.07 20.44
N LEU A 167 -2.79 7.32 21.39
CA LEU A 167 -4.23 7.08 21.51
C LEU A 167 -4.89 8.24 22.25
N ALA A 168 -5.52 9.15 21.54
CA ALA A 168 -6.15 10.34 22.14
C ALA A 168 -7.26 10.01 23.15
N ASP A 169 -7.89 8.84 23.02
CA ASP A 169 -9.04 8.37 23.80
C ASP A 169 -8.70 7.28 24.84
N ASP A 170 -7.42 6.91 24.95
CA ASP A 170 -6.95 5.82 25.82
C ASP A 170 -7.64 4.47 25.59
N ASN A 171 -8.11 4.22 24.36
CA ASN A 171 -8.88 3.02 24.04
C ASN A 171 -8.10 2.01 23.19
N PHE A 172 -8.05 0.76 23.67
CA PHE A 172 -7.41 -0.33 22.92
C PHE A 172 -8.13 -0.64 21.61
N ALA A 173 -9.45 -0.41 21.52
CA ALA A 173 -10.21 -0.61 20.28
C ALA A 173 -9.68 0.25 19.12
N THR A 174 -9.13 1.43 19.44
CA THR A 174 -8.54 2.36 18.46
C THR A 174 -7.29 1.77 17.79
N ILE A 175 -6.55 0.89 18.47
CA ILE A 175 -5.44 0.14 17.86
C ILE A 175 -5.97 -0.80 16.77
N VAL A 176 -7.11 -1.46 17.00
CA VAL A 176 -7.72 -2.36 16.01
C VAL A 176 -8.17 -1.58 14.78
N ALA A 177 -8.79 -0.42 14.98
CA ALA A 177 -9.16 0.48 13.90
C ALA A 177 -7.92 0.95 13.11
N ALA A 178 -6.86 1.36 13.80
CA ALA A 178 -5.61 1.77 13.17
C ALA A 178 -4.93 0.65 12.37
N VAL A 179 -5.00 -0.59 12.86
CA VAL A 179 -4.51 -1.77 12.11
C VAL A 179 -5.34 -2.00 10.85
N ALA A 180 -6.67 -1.92 10.95
CA ALA A 180 -7.55 -2.08 9.80
C ALA A 180 -7.24 -1.00 8.75
N GLU A 181 -7.13 0.26 9.17
CA GLU A 181 -6.80 1.40 8.31
C GLU A 181 -5.41 1.22 7.67
N GLY A 182 -4.39 0.82 8.45
CA GLY A 182 -3.05 0.56 7.92
C GLY A 182 -3.01 -0.55 6.87
N ARG A 183 -3.84 -1.59 7.02
CA ARG A 183 -4.00 -2.63 5.99
C ARG A 183 -4.68 -2.08 4.73
N ALA A 184 -5.70 -1.24 4.87
CA ALA A 184 -6.38 -0.60 3.74
C ALA A 184 -5.43 0.31 2.94
N ILE A 185 -4.72 1.21 3.64
CA ILE A 185 -3.73 2.11 3.04
C ILE A 185 -2.65 1.30 2.31
N TYR A 186 -2.17 0.21 2.90
CA TYR A 186 -1.16 -0.63 2.26
C TYR A 186 -1.67 -1.31 0.98
N ASN A 187 -2.90 -1.85 0.99
CA ASN A 187 -3.50 -2.47 -0.19
C ASN A 187 -3.68 -1.45 -1.32
N ASN A 188 -4.22 -0.26 -1.00
CA ASN A 188 -4.36 0.84 -1.96
C ASN A 188 -2.99 1.31 -2.47
N THR A 189 -1.98 1.33 -1.59
CA THR A 189 -0.60 1.68 -1.95
C THR A 189 0.01 0.71 -2.95
N LYS A 190 -0.17 -0.60 -2.69
CA LYS A 190 0.25 -1.66 -3.60
C LYS A 190 -0.38 -1.45 -4.98
N GLN A 191 -1.67 -1.11 -5.00
CA GLN A 191 -2.45 -0.96 -6.23
C GLN A 191 -2.02 0.25 -7.07
N PHE A 192 -1.82 1.43 -6.49
CA PHE A 192 -1.36 2.58 -7.27
C PHE A 192 0.10 2.44 -7.73
N ILE A 193 0.98 1.82 -6.93
CA ILE A 193 2.37 1.53 -7.35
C ILE A 193 2.36 0.65 -8.59
N ARG A 194 1.50 -0.38 -8.60
CA ARG A 194 1.35 -1.28 -9.75
C ARG A 194 0.83 -0.57 -10.99
N TYR A 195 -0.17 0.32 -10.84
CA TYR A 195 -0.65 1.17 -11.92
C TYR A 195 0.49 2.00 -12.53
N MET A 196 1.26 2.71 -11.70
CA MET A 196 2.39 3.52 -12.18
C MET A 196 3.47 2.67 -12.87
N ILE A 197 3.78 1.47 -12.35
CA ILE A 197 4.75 0.57 -12.99
C ILE A 197 4.23 0.09 -14.36
N SER A 198 2.94 -0.24 -14.45
CA SER A 198 2.32 -0.68 -15.72
C SER A 198 2.40 0.40 -16.80
N SER A 199 2.10 1.65 -16.44
CA SER A 199 2.20 2.80 -17.35
C SER A 199 3.64 2.98 -17.87
N ASN A 200 4.61 3.03 -16.95
CA ASN A 200 6.03 3.14 -17.31
C ASN A 200 6.52 2.01 -18.22
N ILE A 201 6.05 0.77 -18.02
CA ILE A 201 6.38 -0.34 -18.93
C ILE A 201 5.87 -0.04 -20.35
N GLY A 202 4.66 0.49 -20.48
CA GLY A 202 4.10 0.87 -21.79
C GLY A 202 4.87 1.99 -22.48
N GLU A 203 5.27 3.02 -21.74
CA GLU A 203 6.13 4.09 -22.26
C GLU A 203 7.48 3.55 -22.76
N VAL A 204 8.13 2.68 -21.97
CA VAL A 204 9.40 2.06 -22.35
C VAL A 204 9.23 1.19 -23.60
N VAL A 205 8.15 0.39 -23.69
CA VAL A 205 7.86 -0.41 -24.90
C VAL A 205 7.66 0.49 -26.11
N CYS A 206 6.92 1.60 -25.96
CA CYS A 206 6.69 2.57 -27.05
C CYS A 206 8.02 3.12 -27.61
N ILE A 207 8.89 3.60 -26.73
CA ILE A 207 10.18 4.18 -27.12
C ILE A 207 11.11 3.10 -27.70
N PHE A 208 11.21 1.95 -27.03
CA PHE A 208 12.12 0.88 -27.44
C PHE A 208 11.72 0.28 -28.79
N VAL A 209 10.44 -0.06 -28.98
CA VAL A 209 9.97 -0.64 -30.24
C VAL A 209 10.02 0.41 -31.36
N GLY A 210 9.65 1.67 -31.10
CA GLY A 210 9.80 2.75 -32.07
C GLY A 210 11.25 2.90 -32.55
N ALA A 211 12.21 2.91 -31.63
CA ALA A 211 13.63 3.02 -31.94
C ALA A 211 14.18 1.79 -32.68
N VAL A 212 13.82 0.57 -32.26
CA VAL A 212 14.24 -0.67 -32.95
C VAL A 212 13.70 -0.74 -34.37
N LEU A 213 12.49 -0.22 -34.59
CA LEU A 213 11.89 -0.12 -35.92
C LEU A 213 12.43 1.05 -36.73
N GLY A 214 13.31 1.89 -36.21
CA GLY A 214 13.89 3.05 -36.90
C GLY A 214 12.88 4.17 -37.17
N MET A 215 11.81 4.28 -36.38
CA MET A 215 10.83 5.35 -36.52
C MET A 215 11.35 6.67 -35.93
N PRO A 216 10.84 7.83 -36.38
CA PRO A 216 11.03 9.09 -35.67
C PRO A 216 10.50 8.99 -34.23
N ASP A 217 10.95 9.89 -33.36
CA ASP A 217 10.56 9.91 -31.95
C ASP A 217 9.02 9.91 -31.79
N THR A 218 8.48 8.80 -31.29
CA THR A 218 7.02 8.57 -31.17
C THR A 218 6.39 9.43 -30.08
N LEU A 219 7.17 9.74 -29.04
CA LEU A 219 6.83 10.62 -27.91
C LEU A 219 8.07 11.44 -27.54
N ILE A 220 7.86 12.70 -27.16
CA ILE A 220 8.95 13.57 -26.69
C ILE A 220 9.01 13.61 -25.15
N PRO A 221 10.18 13.90 -24.54
CA PRO A 221 10.34 13.91 -23.09
C PRO A 221 9.36 14.82 -22.33
N VAL A 222 9.02 15.99 -22.90
CA VAL A 222 8.08 16.93 -22.26
C VAL A 222 6.66 16.34 -22.15
N GLN A 223 6.24 15.54 -23.14
CA GLN A 223 4.95 14.85 -23.11
C GLN A 223 4.96 13.74 -22.05
N LEU A 224 6.02 12.93 -21.99
CA LEU A 224 6.18 11.86 -20.98
C LEU A 224 6.21 12.40 -19.55
N LEU A 225 6.86 13.55 -19.32
CA LEU A 225 6.83 14.21 -18.01
C LEU A 225 5.41 14.65 -17.62
N TRP A 226 4.62 15.15 -18.56
CA TRP A 226 3.23 15.51 -18.31
C TRP A 226 2.34 14.29 -18.03
N VAL A 227 2.54 13.20 -18.78
CA VAL A 227 1.82 11.94 -18.58
C VAL A 227 2.11 11.40 -17.18
N ASN A 228 3.37 11.17 -16.85
CA ASN A 228 3.77 10.57 -15.58
C ASN A 228 3.42 11.43 -14.35
N LEU A 229 3.58 12.76 -14.43
CA LEU A 229 3.40 13.62 -13.25
C LEU A 229 1.95 14.01 -13.02
N VAL A 230 1.23 14.40 -14.07
CA VAL A 230 -0.10 14.99 -13.96
C VAL A 230 -1.17 13.99 -14.36
N THR A 231 -1.03 13.41 -15.54
CA THR A 231 -2.07 12.54 -16.11
C THR A 231 -2.26 11.28 -15.27
N ASP A 232 -1.18 10.59 -14.94
CA ASP A 232 -1.18 9.38 -14.12
C ASP A 232 -1.19 9.70 -12.61
N GLY A 233 -0.59 10.81 -12.21
CA GLY A 233 -0.52 11.22 -10.81
C GLY A 233 -1.90 11.41 -10.17
N LEU A 234 -2.86 11.96 -10.91
CA LEU A 234 -4.22 12.20 -10.42
C LEU A 234 -4.98 10.87 -10.18
N PRO A 235 -5.14 9.94 -11.15
CA PRO A 235 -5.72 8.62 -10.91
C PRO A 235 -4.94 7.80 -9.87
N ALA A 236 -3.61 7.84 -9.87
CA ALA A 236 -2.81 7.11 -8.87
C ALA A 236 -3.14 7.55 -7.45
N THR A 237 -3.28 8.86 -7.24
CA THR A 237 -3.70 9.42 -5.94
C THR A 237 -5.14 9.01 -5.61
N ALA A 238 -6.03 9.00 -6.60
CA ALA A 238 -7.43 8.61 -6.41
C ALA A 238 -7.62 7.13 -6.06
N ILE A 239 -6.79 6.23 -6.60
CA ILE A 239 -6.71 4.80 -6.22
C ILE A 239 -6.36 4.67 -4.72
N GLY A 240 -5.59 5.61 -4.18
CA GLY A 240 -5.32 5.72 -2.74
C GLY A 240 -6.57 5.78 -1.85
N PHE A 241 -7.69 6.28 -2.39
CA PHE A 241 -8.98 6.41 -1.72
C PHE A 241 -9.96 5.25 -2.04
N ASN A 242 -9.46 4.13 -2.56
CA ASN A 242 -10.28 2.93 -2.74
C ASN A 242 -10.86 2.47 -1.40
N LYS A 243 -12.10 1.97 -1.45
CA LYS A 243 -12.78 1.43 -0.26
C LYS A 243 -12.03 0.22 0.27
N GLN A 244 -11.97 0.13 1.58
CA GLN A 244 -11.40 -1.01 2.28
C GLN A 244 -12.20 -2.29 2.01
N ASP A 245 -11.51 -3.40 1.76
CA ASP A 245 -12.14 -4.72 1.66
C ASP A 245 -12.83 -5.09 2.98
N THR A 246 -14.05 -5.62 2.91
CA THR A 246 -14.82 -6.04 4.11
C THR A 246 -14.11 -7.11 4.94
N ASP A 247 -13.20 -7.85 4.32
CA ASP A 247 -12.46 -8.96 4.93
C ASP A 247 -11.03 -8.59 5.37
N VAL A 248 -10.69 -7.30 5.39
CA VAL A 248 -9.37 -6.79 5.77
C VAL A 248 -8.88 -7.29 7.14
N MET A 249 -9.80 -7.48 8.09
CA MET A 249 -9.53 -8.00 9.45
C MET A 249 -9.70 -9.52 9.58
N LYS A 250 -9.98 -10.23 8.49
CA LYS A 250 -9.98 -11.71 8.45
C LYS A 250 -8.66 -12.27 7.92
N ALA A 251 -7.91 -11.49 7.15
CA ALA A 251 -6.61 -11.90 6.63
C ALA A 251 -5.54 -11.97 7.74
N LYS A 252 -4.60 -12.90 7.62
CA LYS A 252 -3.42 -12.97 8.51
C LYS A 252 -2.47 -11.79 8.23
N PRO A 253 -1.61 -11.39 9.19
CA PRO A 253 -0.62 -10.34 8.94
C PRO A 253 0.30 -10.71 7.79
N ARG A 254 0.55 -9.76 6.89
CA ARG A 254 1.44 -9.96 5.74
C ARG A 254 2.87 -10.30 6.17
N LYS A 255 3.60 -11.01 5.31
CA LYS A 255 5.03 -11.26 5.49
C LYS A 255 5.80 -9.96 5.22
N VAL A 256 6.83 -9.67 6.01
CA VAL A 256 7.63 -8.44 5.85
C VAL A 256 8.34 -8.40 4.49
N ASN A 257 8.77 -9.56 3.99
CA ASN A 257 9.49 -9.71 2.73
C ASN A 257 8.57 -10.06 1.54
N GLU A 258 7.26 -9.83 1.66
CA GLU A 258 6.36 -10.02 0.52
C GLU A 258 6.63 -8.94 -0.54
N ALA A 259 6.91 -9.37 -1.77
CA ALA A 259 7.10 -8.46 -2.89
C ALA A 259 5.80 -7.73 -3.25
N VAL A 260 5.92 -6.45 -3.62
CA VAL A 260 4.80 -5.62 -4.09
C VAL A 260 4.21 -6.18 -5.40
N VAL A 261 5.05 -6.76 -6.24
CA VAL A 261 4.68 -7.37 -7.52
C VAL A 261 5.10 -8.85 -7.51
N THR A 262 4.14 -9.76 -7.65
CA THR A 262 4.39 -11.20 -7.78
C THR A 262 4.69 -11.57 -9.23
N GLY A 263 5.26 -12.75 -9.50
CA GLY A 263 5.64 -13.14 -10.86
C GLY A 263 4.48 -13.16 -11.87
N TRP A 264 3.31 -13.68 -11.47
CA TRP A 264 2.10 -13.65 -12.30
C TRP A 264 1.64 -12.22 -12.59
N LEU A 265 1.65 -11.38 -11.55
CA LEU A 265 1.21 -10.01 -11.67
C LEU A 265 2.18 -9.17 -12.53
N PHE A 266 3.48 -9.42 -12.43
CA PHE A 266 4.49 -8.85 -13.30
C PHE A 266 4.22 -9.21 -14.77
N PHE A 267 3.95 -10.48 -15.06
CA PHE A 267 3.61 -10.92 -16.42
C PHE A 267 2.35 -10.23 -16.94
N ARG A 268 1.30 -10.13 -16.11
CA ARG A 268 0.07 -9.40 -16.48
C ARG A 268 0.36 -7.94 -16.85
N TYR A 269 1.13 -7.21 -16.05
CA TYR A 269 1.47 -5.82 -16.35
C TYR A 269 2.43 -5.68 -17.53
N LEU A 270 3.27 -6.68 -17.79
CA LEU A 270 4.07 -6.73 -19.01
C LEU A 270 3.18 -6.84 -20.25
N VAL A 271 2.13 -7.66 -20.22
CA VAL A 271 1.17 -7.77 -21.33
C VAL A 271 0.39 -6.47 -21.52
N VAL A 272 -0.11 -5.87 -20.43
CA VAL A 272 -0.83 -4.59 -20.49
C VAL A 272 0.07 -3.47 -20.99
N GLY A 273 1.28 -3.34 -20.45
CA GLY A 273 2.27 -2.36 -20.92
C GLY A 273 2.66 -2.58 -22.37
N ALA A 274 2.85 -3.83 -22.80
CA ALA A 274 3.12 -4.13 -24.21
C ALA A 274 1.96 -3.67 -25.12
N TYR A 275 0.71 -3.90 -24.72
CA TYR A 275 -0.46 -3.39 -25.42
C TYR A 275 -0.46 -1.85 -25.48
N VAL A 276 -0.24 -1.17 -24.34
CA VAL A 276 -0.18 0.30 -24.28
C VAL A 276 0.88 0.86 -25.23
N GLY A 277 2.09 0.30 -25.20
CA GLY A 277 3.20 0.73 -26.04
C GLY A 277 2.92 0.50 -27.53
N LEU A 278 2.38 -0.66 -27.89
CA LEU A 278 2.03 -0.98 -29.28
C LEU A 278 0.85 -0.15 -29.80
N ALA A 279 -0.16 0.11 -28.98
CA ALA A 279 -1.28 0.99 -29.33
C ALA A 279 -0.81 2.42 -29.58
N THR A 280 0.11 2.91 -28.75
CA THR A 280 0.72 4.24 -28.90
C THR A 280 1.50 4.36 -30.21
N ILE A 281 2.32 3.35 -30.55
CA ILE A 281 3.02 3.29 -31.84
C ILE A 281 2.03 3.16 -33.00
N ALA A 282 0.96 2.37 -32.85
CA ALA A 282 -0.06 2.23 -33.88
C ALA A 282 -0.73 3.57 -34.19
N GLY A 283 -1.00 4.40 -33.18
CA GLY A 283 -1.49 5.78 -33.37
C GLY A 283 -0.52 6.64 -34.19
N PHE A 284 0.78 6.56 -33.87
CA PHE A 284 1.84 7.25 -34.61
C PHE A 284 1.88 6.83 -36.09
N VAL A 285 1.95 5.51 -36.34
CA VAL A 285 2.05 4.93 -37.68
C VAL A 285 0.77 5.20 -38.48
N TRP A 286 -0.39 5.12 -37.84
CA TRP A 286 -1.67 5.39 -38.48
C TRP A 286 -1.70 6.79 -39.10
N TRP A 287 -1.19 7.80 -38.39
CA TRP A 287 -1.17 9.17 -38.89
C TRP A 287 -0.30 9.33 -40.16
N PHE A 288 0.86 8.67 -40.22
CA PHE A 288 1.74 8.75 -41.40
C PHE A 288 1.24 7.94 -42.59
N VAL A 289 0.67 6.76 -42.35
CA VAL A 289 0.38 5.76 -43.39
C VAL A 289 -1.06 5.81 -43.88
N TYR A 290 -2.03 6.01 -42.97
CA TYR A 290 -3.44 5.79 -43.26
C TYR A 290 -4.32 7.02 -43.09
N ALA A 291 -3.90 8.03 -42.33
CA ALA A 291 -4.74 9.21 -42.09
C ALA A 291 -4.99 10.00 -43.39
N ASP A 292 -6.24 10.42 -43.58
CA ASP A 292 -6.63 11.23 -44.73
C ASP A 292 -6.03 12.64 -44.72
N SER A 293 -5.78 13.18 -43.52
CA SER A 293 -5.06 14.43 -43.29
C SER A 293 -3.54 14.27 -43.37
N GLY A 294 -3.04 13.03 -43.45
CA GLY A 294 -1.63 12.70 -43.42
C GLY A 294 -1.00 12.52 -44.81
N PRO A 295 0.33 12.32 -44.86
CA PRO A 295 1.09 12.17 -46.10
C PRO A 295 0.88 10.84 -46.84
N LYS A 296 0.21 9.85 -46.23
CA LYS A 296 -0.03 8.50 -46.79
C LYS A 296 1.25 7.81 -47.28
N LEU A 297 2.29 7.86 -46.44
CA LEU A 297 3.59 7.28 -46.72
C LEU A 297 3.55 5.75 -46.67
N SER A 298 4.45 5.12 -47.42
CA SER A 298 4.75 3.71 -47.20
C SER A 298 5.52 3.53 -45.88
N TYR A 299 5.35 2.37 -45.24
CA TYR A 299 6.07 2.04 -44.00
C TYR A 299 7.60 2.12 -44.18
N HIS A 300 8.11 1.75 -45.35
CA HIS A 300 9.53 1.81 -45.66
C HIS A 300 10.07 3.25 -45.71
N GLU A 301 9.27 4.21 -46.18
CA GLU A 301 9.63 5.63 -46.16
C GLU A 301 9.62 6.21 -44.75
N LEU A 302 8.68 5.78 -43.90
CA LEU A 302 8.60 6.20 -42.49
C LEU A 302 9.85 5.80 -41.69
N VAL A 303 10.31 4.56 -41.85
CA VAL A 303 11.48 4.03 -41.13
C VAL A 303 12.80 4.59 -41.65
N ASN A 304 12.84 5.06 -42.89
CA ASN A 304 14.05 5.61 -43.49
C ASN A 304 14.01 7.15 -43.57
N PHE A 305 13.42 7.79 -42.56
CA PHE A 305 13.19 9.23 -42.56
C PHE A 305 14.48 10.07 -42.60
N ASP A 306 15.59 9.58 -42.04
CA ASP A 306 16.90 10.27 -42.03
C ASP A 306 17.43 10.56 -43.44
N THR A 307 17.08 9.70 -44.41
CA THR A 307 17.49 9.85 -45.82
C THR A 307 16.53 10.69 -46.64
N CYS A 308 15.51 11.31 -46.03
CA CYS A 308 14.52 12.12 -46.75
C CYS A 308 15.18 13.27 -47.54
N SER A 309 16.19 13.93 -46.97
CA SER A 309 16.88 15.07 -47.60
C SER A 309 17.65 14.70 -48.87
N THR A 310 17.98 13.42 -49.05
CA THR A 310 18.75 12.90 -50.19
C THR A 310 17.91 12.15 -51.21
N ARG A 311 16.62 11.91 -50.92
CA ARG A 311 15.68 11.20 -51.79
C ARG A 311 14.74 12.19 -52.50
N GLU A 312 14.48 11.95 -53.78
CA GLU A 312 13.39 12.63 -54.49
C GLU A 312 12.05 12.09 -53.97
N THR A 313 11.35 12.91 -53.17
CA THR A 313 10.07 12.57 -52.55
C THR A 313 8.98 13.54 -53.00
N THR A 314 7.72 13.09 -53.00
CA THR A 314 6.56 13.90 -53.42
C THR A 314 6.06 14.82 -52.32
N TYR A 315 6.63 14.73 -51.12
CA TYR A 315 6.22 15.42 -49.90
C TYR A 315 7.42 16.14 -49.25
N PRO A 316 7.20 17.23 -48.50
CA PRO A 316 8.29 17.94 -47.85
C PRO A 316 8.82 17.16 -46.62
N CYS A 317 10.14 17.08 -46.46
CA CYS A 317 10.77 16.39 -45.32
C CYS A 317 10.44 17.00 -43.94
N SER A 318 9.91 18.24 -43.90
CA SER A 318 9.41 18.86 -42.67
C SER A 318 8.24 18.10 -42.03
N ILE A 319 7.59 17.18 -42.76
CA ILE A 319 6.48 16.36 -42.26
C ILE A 319 6.91 15.44 -41.09
N PHE A 320 8.16 15.01 -41.05
CA PHE A 320 8.69 14.20 -39.95
C PHE A 320 8.93 15.01 -38.66
N SER A 321 8.87 16.35 -38.76
CA SER A 321 8.90 17.25 -37.60
C SER A 321 7.50 17.74 -37.20
N ASP A 322 6.43 17.21 -37.81
CA ASP A 322 5.06 17.53 -37.42
C ASP A 322 4.77 16.98 -36.01
N ARG A 323 4.06 17.79 -35.22
CA ARG A 323 3.67 17.47 -33.84
C ARG A 323 2.39 16.64 -33.77
N ARG A 324 1.59 16.59 -34.84
CA ARG A 324 0.35 15.79 -34.90
C ARG A 324 0.54 14.31 -34.58
N PRO A 325 1.47 13.57 -35.20
CA PRO A 325 1.61 12.14 -34.93
C PRO A 325 2.00 11.86 -33.47
N THR A 326 2.92 12.64 -32.89
CA THR A 326 3.27 12.52 -31.46
C THR A 326 2.11 12.93 -30.55
N THR A 327 1.26 13.88 -30.97
CA THR A 327 0.04 14.23 -30.24
C THR A 327 -1.00 13.11 -30.26
N VAL A 328 -1.17 12.42 -31.39
CA VAL A 328 -2.05 11.25 -31.49
C VAL A 328 -1.53 10.13 -30.57
N SER A 329 -0.24 9.81 -30.63
CA SER A 329 0.40 8.83 -29.73
C SER A 329 0.19 9.17 -28.27
N MET A 330 0.50 10.41 -27.87
CA MET A 330 0.32 10.88 -26.48
C MET A 330 -1.14 10.75 -26.05
N THR A 331 -2.10 11.07 -26.93
CA THR A 331 -3.52 10.96 -26.61
C THR A 331 -3.97 9.50 -26.49
N VAL A 332 -3.47 8.59 -27.34
CA VAL A 332 -3.71 7.14 -27.19
C VAL A 332 -3.21 6.64 -25.85
N LEU A 333 -1.97 6.99 -25.48
CA LEU A 333 -1.37 6.64 -24.19
C LEU A 333 -2.25 7.10 -23.02
N ILE A 334 -2.63 8.39 -23.01
CA ILE A 334 -3.46 8.97 -21.94
C ILE A 334 -4.81 8.25 -21.84
N VAL A 335 -5.50 8.01 -22.95
CA VAL A 335 -6.82 7.37 -22.95
C VAL A 335 -6.73 5.91 -22.50
N VAL A 336 -5.71 5.16 -22.96
CA VAL A 336 -5.46 3.79 -22.48
C VAL A 336 -5.20 3.79 -20.98
N GLU A 337 -4.39 4.71 -20.47
CA GLU A 337 -4.09 4.79 -19.04
C GLU A 337 -5.34 5.12 -18.19
N MET A 338 -6.28 5.91 -18.71
CA MET A 338 -7.56 6.12 -18.01
C MET A 338 -8.38 4.82 -17.91
N PHE A 339 -8.39 3.98 -18.94
CA PHE A 339 -9.01 2.65 -18.86
C PHE A 339 -8.22 1.70 -17.95
N ASN A 340 -6.88 1.77 -17.98
CA ASN A 340 -6.02 0.99 -17.11
C ASN A 340 -6.21 1.38 -15.63
N ALA A 341 -6.42 2.66 -15.33
CA ALA A 341 -6.73 3.13 -13.99
C ALA A 341 -8.02 2.51 -13.44
N LEU A 342 -9.06 2.36 -14.28
CA LEU A 342 -10.28 1.63 -13.92
C LEU A 342 -10.00 0.15 -13.66
N ASN A 343 -9.19 -0.50 -14.50
CA ASN A 343 -8.78 -1.89 -14.27
C ASN A 343 -7.99 -2.08 -12.97
N ASN A 344 -7.37 -1.01 -12.45
CA ASN A 344 -6.70 -0.99 -11.15
C ASN A 344 -7.64 -0.56 -10.01
N LEU A 345 -8.97 -0.61 -10.16
CA LEU A 345 -9.92 -0.59 -9.03
C LEU A 345 -9.85 -1.87 -8.19
N SER A 346 -9.59 -3.01 -8.83
CA SER A 346 -9.41 -4.30 -8.15
C SER A 346 -8.26 -5.08 -8.76
N GLU A 347 -7.54 -5.84 -7.93
CA GLU A 347 -6.51 -6.75 -8.46
C GLU A 347 -7.14 -7.91 -9.24
N ASN A 348 -8.24 -8.49 -8.75
CA ASN A 348 -8.80 -9.73 -9.30
C ASN A 348 -10.28 -9.65 -9.68
N GLN A 349 -11.03 -8.67 -9.15
CA GLN A 349 -12.45 -8.57 -9.46
C GLN A 349 -12.67 -7.82 -10.76
N SER A 350 -13.65 -8.29 -11.54
CA SER A 350 -14.06 -7.63 -12.78
C SER A 350 -14.80 -6.32 -12.48
N LEU A 351 -14.72 -5.35 -13.41
CA LEU A 351 -15.51 -4.12 -13.38
C LEU A 351 -17.02 -4.35 -13.43
N LEU A 352 -17.48 -5.54 -13.83
CA LEU A 352 -18.88 -5.95 -13.74
C LEU A 352 -19.32 -6.22 -12.29
N VAL A 353 -18.37 -6.57 -11.42
CA VAL A 353 -18.61 -6.83 -9.99
C VAL A 353 -18.34 -5.58 -9.16
N ILE A 354 -17.18 -4.93 -9.38
CA ILE A 354 -16.85 -3.64 -8.79
C ILE A 354 -17.03 -2.56 -9.85
N PRO A 355 -18.16 -1.85 -9.89
CA PRO A 355 -18.37 -0.86 -10.91
C PRO A 355 -17.43 0.36 -10.73
N PRO A 356 -17.15 1.12 -11.80
CA PRO A 356 -16.30 2.32 -11.75
C PRO A 356 -16.71 3.36 -10.69
N TRP A 357 -18.01 3.53 -10.46
CA TRP A 357 -18.54 4.48 -9.46
C TRP A 357 -18.38 4.01 -8.00
N SER A 358 -17.77 2.85 -7.76
CA SER A 358 -17.38 2.42 -6.41
C SER A 358 -16.40 3.39 -5.75
N ASN A 359 -15.54 4.04 -6.54
CA ASN A 359 -14.65 5.12 -6.13
C ASN A 359 -14.93 6.39 -6.97
N ILE A 360 -15.71 7.31 -6.39
CA ILE A 360 -16.05 8.60 -7.04
C ILE A 360 -14.80 9.47 -7.22
N TRP A 361 -13.79 9.35 -6.36
CA TRP A 361 -12.54 10.09 -6.51
C TRP A 361 -11.79 9.68 -7.77
N LEU A 362 -11.79 8.38 -8.11
CA LEU A 362 -11.15 7.88 -9.33
C LEU A 362 -11.88 8.36 -10.59
N VAL A 363 -13.21 8.31 -10.59
CA VAL A 363 -14.01 8.83 -11.70
C VAL A 363 -13.76 10.34 -11.86
N GLY A 364 -13.77 11.08 -10.75
CA GLY A 364 -13.47 12.50 -10.73
C GLY A 364 -12.06 12.82 -11.25
N SER A 365 -11.05 12.06 -10.84
CA SER A 365 -9.68 12.25 -11.33
C SER A 365 -9.55 11.97 -12.82
N ILE A 366 -10.19 10.91 -13.34
CA ILE A 366 -10.18 10.61 -14.78
C ILE A 366 -10.82 11.76 -15.58
N VAL A 367 -11.96 12.28 -15.11
CA VAL A 367 -12.63 13.42 -15.75
C VAL A 367 -11.73 14.66 -15.74
N VAL A 368 -11.12 14.98 -14.60
CA VAL A 368 -10.19 16.12 -14.48
C VAL A 368 -8.98 15.93 -15.39
N THR A 369 -8.39 14.74 -15.43
CA THR A 369 -7.26 14.41 -16.32
C THR A 369 -7.63 14.60 -17.79
N MET A 370 -8.80 14.10 -18.22
CA MET A 370 -9.26 14.29 -19.60
C MET A 370 -9.54 15.76 -19.93
N LEU A 371 -10.10 16.53 -19.00
CA LEU A 371 -10.29 17.98 -19.18
C LEU A 371 -8.96 18.72 -19.28
N LEU A 372 -7.97 18.38 -18.45
CA LEU A 372 -6.62 18.93 -18.54
C LEU A 372 -5.94 18.55 -19.85
N HIS A 373 -6.14 17.32 -20.34
CA HIS A 373 -5.63 16.90 -21.65
C HIS A 373 -6.25 17.72 -22.79
N ILE A 374 -7.58 17.89 -22.80
CA ILE A 374 -8.27 18.75 -23.77
C ILE A 374 -7.75 20.20 -23.65
N LEU A 375 -7.52 20.69 -22.44
CA LEU A 375 -6.99 22.04 -22.21
C LEU A 375 -5.61 22.23 -22.87
N ILE A 376 -4.68 21.27 -22.73
CA ILE A 376 -3.35 21.38 -23.36
C ILE A 376 -3.41 21.30 -24.89
N LEU A 377 -4.38 20.56 -25.44
CA LEU A 377 -4.54 20.42 -26.89
C LEU A 377 -5.10 21.68 -27.57
N TYR A 378 -6.08 22.35 -26.94
CA TYR A 378 -6.85 23.43 -27.59
C TYR A 378 -6.49 24.84 -27.10
N VAL A 379 -5.73 24.99 -26.00
CA VAL A 379 -5.27 26.30 -25.52
C VAL A 379 -3.86 26.60 -26.06
N GLN A 380 -3.77 27.60 -26.94
CA GLN A 380 -2.57 27.88 -27.72
C GLN A 380 -1.27 28.01 -26.88
N PRO A 381 -1.21 28.78 -25.77
CA PRO A 381 -0.02 28.84 -24.91
C PRO A 381 0.44 27.46 -24.40
N LEU A 382 -0.50 26.59 -24.02
CA LEU A 382 -0.20 25.25 -23.50
C LEU A 382 0.22 24.30 -24.63
N SER A 383 -0.46 24.36 -25.77
CA SER A 383 -0.12 23.51 -26.93
C SER A 383 1.30 23.75 -27.42
N VAL A 384 1.78 24.99 -27.37
CA VAL A 384 3.16 25.34 -27.71
C VAL A 384 4.13 24.80 -26.65
N LEU A 385 3.81 24.96 -25.37
CA LEU A 385 4.65 24.50 -24.24
C LEU A 385 4.87 22.98 -24.27
N PHE A 386 3.81 22.21 -24.49
CA PHE A 386 3.86 20.74 -24.53
C PHE A 386 4.16 20.17 -25.92
N SER A 387 4.40 21.04 -26.92
CA SER A 387 4.61 20.68 -28.32
C SER A 387 3.53 19.71 -28.86
N VAL A 388 2.27 20.03 -28.59
CA VAL A 388 1.09 19.31 -29.06
C VAL A 388 0.26 20.15 -30.03
N THR A 389 -0.66 19.51 -30.74
CA THR A 389 -1.57 20.16 -31.71
C THR A 389 -3.02 19.72 -31.50
N PRO A 390 -4.01 20.58 -31.79
CA PRO A 390 -5.40 20.21 -31.61
C PRO A 390 -5.79 19.05 -32.55
N LEU A 391 -6.45 18.04 -31.99
CA LEU A 391 -6.94 16.89 -32.75
C LEU A 391 -8.32 17.17 -33.38
N SER A 392 -8.52 16.61 -34.57
CA SER A 392 -9.80 16.55 -35.26
C SER A 392 -10.68 15.41 -34.74
N TRP A 393 -11.97 15.45 -35.08
CA TRP A 393 -12.91 14.37 -34.71
C TRP A 393 -12.54 13.01 -35.29
N ALA A 394 -11.96 12.97 -36.49
CA ALA A 394 -11.49 11.73 -37.10
C ALA A 394 -10.31 11.12 -36.30
N GLU A 395 -9.35 11.95 -35.89
CA GLU A 395 -8.21 11.55 -35.06
C GLU A 395 -8.69 11.05 -33.69
N TRP A 396 -9.63 11.75 -33.03
CA TRP A 396 -10.24 11.30 -31.77
C TRP A 396 -10.94 9.93 -31.88
N THR A 397 -11.61 9.67 -33.00
CA THR A 397 -12.30 8.38 -33.22
C THR A 397 -11.28 7.24 -33.28
N VAL A 398 -10.14 7.46 -33.94
CA VAL A 398 -9.07 6.47 -34.00
C VAL A 398 -8.39 6.30 -32.64
N VAL A 399 -8.14 7.39 -31.92
CA VAL A 399 -7.65 7.32 -30.53
C VAL A 399 -8.55 6.41 -29.69
N LEU A 400 -9.87 6.65 -29.69
CA LEU A 400 -10.80 5.85 -28.91
C LEU A 400 -10.81 4.37 -29.36
N ASN A 401 -10.76 4.09 -30.66
CA ASN A 401 -10.72 2.72 -31.18
C ASN A 401 -9.43 1.97 -30.83
N LEU A 402 -8.29 2.67 -30.82
CA LEU A 402 -6.99 2.09 -30.45
C LEU A 402 -6.87 1.91 -28.93
N SER A 403 -7.51 2.78 -28.16
CA SER A 403 -7.41 2.78 -26.70
C SER A 403 -8.46 1.93 -25.99
N PHE A 404 -9.56 1.58 -26.67
CA PHE A 404 -10.61 0.77 -26.07
C PHE A 404 -10.14 -0.70 -25.94
N PRO A 405 -10.24 -1.30 -24.73
CA PRO A 405 -9.74 -2.63 -24.46
C PRO A 405 -10.54 -3.79 -25.10
#